data_AF-X1NJ32-F1
#
_entry.id   AF-X1NJ32-F1
#
_cell.length_a   1.000
_cell.length_b   1.000
_cell.length_c   1.000
_cell.angle_alpha   90.00
_cell.angle_beta   90.00
_cell.angle_gamma   90.00
#
_symmetry.space_group_name_H-M   'P 1'
#
loop_
_entity.id
_entity.type
_entity.pdbx_description
1 polymer ?
#
loop_
_entity_poly.entity_id
_entity_poly.type
_entity_poly.pdbx_seq_one_letter_code
_entity_poly.pdbx_strand_id
1 'polypeptide(L)'
;AVILATGWKPYDATKIDNLGFGKFSNVITNVMMERLAAPNGPTQGKIVRLSDGKEVKSVAFVQCAGSRDDHHLPYCSGVCCLASLKQATYIKEQNPDARVVIFYIDMRALGTLEDFYLRVQCYNNLSLVRGKVSKIEEDLETRDLVVEAEDTLSGEKVREKVEMVVLATGIVPTTAETKIPAQITYDDYGFIVSELPGIYAAGCSKRPVDVATSVRDATGAALKAVQSIVRTEANG
;
A
#
# COMPACT_ATOMS: atom_id res chain seq x y z
N ALA A 1 -27.32 -3.98 17.86
CA ALA A 1 -26.61 -3.44 16.68
C ALA A 1 -25.31 -4.21 16.47
N VAL A 2 -24.80 -4.27 15.23
CA VAL A 2 -23.59 -4.99 14.83
C VAL A 2 -22.67 -4.03 14.06
N ILE A 3 -21.37 -4.03 14.38
CA ILE A 3 -20.36 -3.24 13.65
C ILE A 3 -19.41 -4.19 12.91
N LEU A 4 -19.28 -4.01 11.61
CA LEU A 4 -18.44 -4.77 10.70
C LEU A 4 -17.12 -4.03 10.44
N ALA A 5 -16.09 -4.43 11.17
CA ALA A 5 -14.73 -3.91 11.04
C ALA A 5 -13.76 -5.04 10.63
N THR A 6 -14.15 -5.83 9.62
CA THR A 6 -13.43 -7.01 9.13
C THR A 6 -12.11 -6.69 8.42
N GLY A 7 -11.80 -5.42 8.20
CA GLY A 7 -10.52 -4.95 7.70
C GLY A 7 -10.27 -5.32 6.23
N TRP A 8 -9.00 -5.59 5.93
CA TRP A 8 -8.48 -5.75 4.58
C TRP A 8 -7.30 -6.71 4.53
N LYS A 9 -6.91 -7.07 3.31
CA LYS A 9 -5.70 -7.82 2.98
C LYS A 9 -4.96 -7.14 1.81
N PRO A 10 -3.63 -7.26 1.71
CA PRO A 10 -2.90 -6.71 0.57
C PRO A 10 -3.34 -7.38 -0.73
N TYR A 11 -3.30 -6.61 -1.81
CA TYR A 11 -3.48 -7.15 -3.15
C TYR A 11 -2.41 -8.21 -3.43
N ASP A 12 -2.83 -9.29 -4.09
CA ASP A 12 -1.95 -10.39 -4.43
C ASP A 12 -1.02 -10.00 -5.58
N ALA A 13 0.23 -9.68 -5.23
CA ALA A 13 1.24 -9.25 -6.20
C ALA A 13 1.67 -10.35 -7.18
N THR A 14 1.38 -11.63 -6.92
CA THR A 14 1.71 -12.70 -7.89
C THR A 14 0.86 -12.62 -9.15
N LYS A 15 -0.25 -11.86 -9.11
CA LYS A 15 -1.11 -11.60 -10.27
C LYS A 15 -0.51 -10.57 -11.23
N ILE A 16 0.53 -9.85 -10.81
CA ILE A 16 1.18 -8.78 -11.59
C ILE A 16 2.40 -9.35 -12.31
N ASP A 17 2.19 -9.96 -13.47
CA ASP A 17 3.19 -10.77 -14.18
C ASP A 17 4.47 -10.03 -14.55
N ASN A 18 4.35 -8.74 -14.87
CA ASN A 18 5.44 -7.90 -15.40
C ASN A 18 6.36 -7.31 -14.32
N LEU A 19 6.01 -7.42 -13.04
CA LEU A 19 6.77 -6.84 -11.93
C LEU A 19 7.59 -7.86 -11.13
N GLY A 20 7.61 -9.13 -11.54
CA GLY A 20 8.58 -10.12 -11.04
C GLY A 20 8.40 -10.58 -9.60
N PHE A 21 7.29 -10.25 -8.93
CA PHE A 21 7.01 -10.74 -7.57
C PHE A 21 6.89 -12.28 -7.55
N GLY A 22 7.53 -12.92 -6.58
CA GLY A 22 7.62 -14.38 -6.49
C GLY A 22 8.61 -15.04 -7.45
N LYS A 23 9.08 -14.32 -8.49
CA LYS A 23 10.13 -14.78 -9.41
C LYS A 23 11.52 -14.28 -8.96
N PHE A 24 11.62 -13.03 -8.55
CA PHE A 24 12.86 -12.41 -8.09
C PHE A 24 12.82 -12.21 -6.58
N SER A 25 13.81 -12.75 -5.87
CA SER A 25 13.83 -12.74 -4.41
C SER A 25 13.87 -11.33 -3.81
N ASN A 26 14.46 -10.38 -4.52
CA ASN A 26 14.62 -9.00 -4.05
C ASN A 26 13.44 -8.07 -4.43
N VAL A 27 12.37 -8.62 -5.03
CA VAL A 27 11.10 -7.92 -5.23
C VAL A 27 10.16 -8.27 -4.08
N ILE A 28 9.86 -7.29 -3.23
CA ILE A 28 9.00 -7.45 -2.05
C ILE A 28 7.78 -6.55 -2.13
N THR A 29 6.76 -6.80 -1.31
CA THR A 29 5.63 -5.87 -1.15
C THR A 29 5.89 -4.86 -0.04
N ASN A 30 5.17 -3.74 -0.07
CA ASN A 30 5.14 -2.77 1.02
C ASN A 30 4.75 -3.40 2.38
N VAL A 31 3.91 -4.44 2.42
CA VAL A 31 3.60 -5.14 3.69
C VAL A 31 4.77 -6.00 4.18
N MET A 32 5.51 -6.63 3.27
CA MET A 32 6.75 -7.34 3.63
C MET A 32 7.82 -6.38 4.15
N MET A 33 7.95 -5.20 3.53
CA MET A 33 8.85 -4.14 3.99
C MET A 33 8.56 -3.72 5.44
N GLU A 34 7.29 -3.57 5.83
CA GLU A 34 6.92 -3.31 7.23
C GLU A 34 7.35 -4.45 8.17
N ARG A 35 7.30 -5.71 7.72
CA ARG A 35 7.79 -6.83 8.53
C ARG A 35 9.31 -6.80 8.67
N LEU A 36 10.06 -6.45 7.62
CA LEU A 36 11.52 -6.30 7.70
C LEU A 36 11.93 -5.16 8.63
N ALA A 37 11.26 -4.02 8.53
CA ALA A 37 11.55 -2.83 9.35
C ALA A 37 11.10 -2.97 10.82
N ALA A 38 10.21 -3.92 11.14
CA ALA A 38 9.72 -4.10 12.50
C ALA A 38 10.79 -4.71 13.44
N PRO A 39 11.00 -4.17 14.66
CA PRO A 39 11.91 -4.75 15.65
C PRO A 39 11.56 -6.19 16.06
N ASN A 40 10.27 -6.52 16.06
CA ASN A 40 9.76 -7.89 16.27
C ASN A 40 9.52 -8.65 14.93
N GLY A 41 10.16 -8.17 13.87
CA GLY A 41 10.16 -8.75 12.54
C GLY A 41 11.16 -9.90 12.39
N PRO A 42 11.08 -10.65 11.27
CA PRO A 42 12.01 -11.74 10.97
C PRO A 42 13.48 -11.29 10.92
N THR A 43 13.74 -10.02 10.60
CA THR A 43 15.10 -9.45 10.50
C THR A 43 15.41 -8.46 11.64
N GLN A 44 14.58 -8.44 12.69
CA GLN A 44 14.75 -7.59 13.88
C GLN A 44 14.97 -6.11 13.55
N GLY A 45 14.23 -5.60 12.56
CA GLY A 45 14.28 -4.21 12.13
C GLY A 45 15.33 -3.90 11.05
N LYS A 46 16.16 -4.87 10.65
CA LYS A 46 17.15 -4.67 9.59
C LYS A 46 16.52 -4.87 8.22
N ILE A 47 16.71 -3.89 7.34
CA ILE A 47 16.25 -4.00 5.95
C ILE A 47 17.38 -4.58 5.10
N VAL A 48 17.19 -5.83 4.67
CA VAL A 48 18.20 -6.62 3.96
C VAL A 48 17.63 -7.24 2.70
N ARG A 49 18.49 -7.49 1.72
CA ARG A 49 18.17 -8.26 0.51
C ARG A 49 17.77 -9.68 0.91
N LEU A 50 16.67 -10.19 0.36
CA LEU A 50 16.21 -11.54 0.68
C LEU A 50 17.03 -12.62 -0.03
N SER A 51 17.73 -12.27 -1.12
CA SER A 51 18.60 -13.21 -1.84
C SER A 51 19.84 -13.63 -1.06
N ASP A 52 20.48 -12.70 -0.34
CA ASP A 52 21.80 -12.91 0.26
C ASP A 52 21.98 -12.30 1.66
N GLY A 53 20.95 -11.64 2.21
CA GLY A 53 20.96 -11.07 3.55
C GLY A 53 21.82 -9.80 3.70
N LYS A 54 22.35 -9.24 2.61
CA LYS A 54 23.16 -8.02 2.67
C LYS A 54 22.30 -6.79 2.90
N GLU A 55 22.91 -5.76 3.49
CA GLU A 55 22.31 -4.44 3.63
C GLU A 55 21.99 -3.85 2.25
N VAL A 56 20.84 -3.20 2.14
CA VAL A 56 20.36 -2.61 0.90
C VAL A 56 20.87 -1.17 0.76
N LYS A 57 21.58 -0.88 -0.33
CA LYS A 57 22.11 0.45 -0.66
C LYS A 57 21.30 1.17 -1.72
N SER A 58 20.45 0.47 -2.47
CA SER A 58 19.57 1.09 -3.45
C SER A 58 18.19 0.42 -3.52
N VAL A 59 17.14 1.23 -3.42
CA VAL A 59 15.73 0.76 -3.36
C VAL A 59 14.88 1.52 -4.36
N ALA A 60 14.07 0.80 -5.14
CA ALA A 60 12.98 1.38 -5.92
C ALA A 60 11.61 1.07 -5.30
N PHE A 61 10.78 2.10 -5.12
CA PHE A 61 9.37 1.94 -4.78
C PHE A 61 8.53 2.06 -6.04
N VAL A 62 7.69 1.06 -6.32
CA VAL A 62 6.78 1.04 -7.46
C VAL A 62 5.37 1.34 -6.97
N GLN A 63 4.91 2.57 -7.21
CA GLN A 63 3.56 2.97 -6.84
C GLN A 63 2.51 2.29 -7.69
N CYS A 64 1.30 2.19 -7.13
CA CYS A 64 0.14 1.65 -7.84
C CYS A 64 0.37 0.22 -8.38
N ALA A 65 1.17 -0.60 -7.69
CA ALA A 65 1.35 -2.00 -8.06
C ALA A 65 0.02 -2.77 -7.88
N GLY A 66 -0.68 -3.01 -8.99
CA GLY A 66 -2.01 -3.61 -9.02
C GLY A 66 -3.17 -2.69 -8.62
N SER A 67 -2.93 -1.39 -8.39
CA SER A 67 -3.97 -0.36 -8.15
C SER A 67 -4.03 0.62 -9.30
N ARG A 68 -5.20 1.23 -9.54
CA ARG A 68 -5.44 2.10 -10.72
C ARG A 68 -5.03 1.39 -12.01
N ASP A 69 -5.45 0.14 -12.11
CA ASP A 69 -5.14 -0.76 -13.21
C ASP A 69 -6.40 -1.57 -13.54
N ASP A 70 -6.90 -1.41 -14.77
CA ASP A 70 -8.17 -2.01 -15.21
C ASP A 70 -8.11 -3.55 -15.28
N HIS A 71 -6.91 -4.13 -15.38
CA HIS A 71 -6.72 -5.58 -15.34
C HIS A 71 -6.60 -6.12 -13.90
N HIS A 72 -6.47 -5.22 -12.91
CA HIS A 72 -6.29 -5.56 -11.50
C HIS A 72 -7.32 -4.79 -10.65
N LEU A 73 -6.89 -3.88 -9.76
CA LEU A 73 -7.81 -3.02 -9.01
C LEU A 73 -7.99 -1.68 -9.74
N PRO A 74 -9.20 -1.36 -10.25
CA PRO A 74 -9.45 -0.11 -10.99
C PRO A 74 -9.57 1.12 -10.08
N TYR A 75 -9.32 0.97 -8.77
CA TYR A 75 -9.40 2.04 -7.79
C TYR A 75 -8.05 2.36 -7.16
N CYS A 76 -7.96 3.54 -6.54
CA CYS A 76 -6.82 3.95 -5.74
C CYS A 76 -6.95 3.40 -4.32
N SER A 77 -5.89 2.82 -3.79
CA SER A 77 -5.87 2.28 -2.41
C SER A 77 -5.63 3.34 -1.33
N GLY A 78 -5.51 4.62 -1.70
CA GLY A 78 -5.50 5.78 -0.79
C GLY A 78 -4.25 5.97 0.07
N VAL A 79 -3.55 4.89 0.44
CA VAL A 79 -2.48 4.91 1.46
C VAL A 79 -1.09 4.62 0.90
N CYS A 80 -0.98 4.02 -0.28
CA CYS A 80 0.28 3.48 -0.81
C CYS A 80 1.36 4.55 -1.05
N CYS A 81 0.99 5.74 -1.54
CA CYS A 81 1.94 6.84 -1.73
C CYS A 81 2.64 7.24 -0.42
N LEU A 82 1.85 7.51 0.63
CA LEU A 82 2.36 7.89 1.94
C LEU A 82 3.10 6.75 2.64
N ALA A 83 2.64 5.51 2.45
CA ALA A 83 3.32 4.34 2.98
C ALA A 83 4.74 4.21 2.41
N SER A 84 4.92 4.39 1.10
CA SER A 84 6.27 4.34 0.50
C SER A 84 7.14 5.52 0.92
N LEU A 85 6.58 6.73 1.05
CA LEU A 85 7.33 7.89 1.57
C LEU A 85 7.82 7.63 3.00
N LYS A 86 6.98 7.03 3.85
CA LYS A 86 7.36 6.57 5.19
C LYS A 86 8.43 5.48 5.14
N GLN A 87 8.28 4.49 4.27
CA GLN A 87 9.27 3.41 4.14
C GLN A 87 10.62 3.91 3.59
N ALA A 88 10.61 4.97 2.77
CA ALA A 88 11.83 5.64 2.35
C ALA A 88 12.58 6.26 3.55
N THR A 89 11.87 6.76 4.56
CA THR A 89 12.55 7.26 5.77
C THR A 89 13.23 6.14 6.55
N TYR A 90 12.65 4.94 6.61
CA TYR A 90 13.29 3.78 7.26
C TYR A 90 14.63 3.43 6.62
N ILE A 91 14.68 3.43 5.28
CA ILE A 91 15.93 3.20 4.53
C ILE A 91 16.95 4.30 4.87
N LYS A 92 16.52 5.57 4.86
CA LYS A 92 17.41 6.71 5.11
C LYS A 92 17.89 6.83 6.55
N GLU A 93 17.12 6.37 7.51
CA GLU A 93 17.51 6.30 8.91
C GLU A 93 18.57 5.22 9.16
N GLN A 94 18.48 4.07 8.46
CA GLN A 94 19.49 3.01 8.55
C GLN A 94 20.74 3.35 7.75
N ASN A 95 20.57 3.97 6.58
CA ASN A 95 21.65 4.34 5.68
C ASN A 95 21.34 5.68 4.97
N PRO A 96 21.85 6.81 5.49
CA PRO A 96 21.61 8.14 4.92
C PRO A 96 22.03 8.30 3.45
N ASP A 97 23.04 7.54 3.03
CA ASP A 97 23.59 7.59 1.66
C ASP A 97 22.84 6.69 0.67
N ALA A 98 22.00 5.76 1.16
CA ALA A 98 21.28 4.80 0.31
C ALA A 98 20.45 5.48 -0.77
N ARG A 99 20.53 5.01 -2.01
CA ARG A 99 19.76 5.57 -3.12
C ARG A 99 18.31 5.11 -3.05
N VAL A 100 17.36 6.03 -3.07
CA VAL A 100 15.92 5.72 -3.11
C VAL A 100 15.31 6.34 -4.36
N VAL A 101 14.58 5.56 -5.14
CA VAL A 101 13.79 6.06 -6.28
C VAL A 101 12.33 5.66 -6.09
N ILE A 102 11.40 6.59 -6.27
CA ILE A 102 9.96 6.32 -6.20
C ILE A 102 9.35 6.58 -7.58
N PHE A 103 8.86 5.52 -8.21
CA PHE A 103 8.13 5.59 -9.48
C PHE A 103 6.65 5.79 -9.21
N TYR A 104 6.05 6.86 -9.75
CA TYR A 104 4.67 7.23 -9.45
C TYR A 104 3.92 7.80 -10.66
N ILE A 105 2.59 7.72 -10.64
CA ILE A 105 1.70 8.39 -11.61
C ILE A 105 1.34 9.78 -11.07
N ASP A 106 0.73 9.78 -9.88
CA ASP A 106 0.38 10.97 -9.10
C ASP A 106 0.78 10.72 -7.64
N MET A 107 1.42 11.68 -7.00
CA MET A 107 1.70 11.62 -5.57
C MET A 107 0.46 12.08 -4.81
N ARG A 108 -0.09 11.22 -3.96
CA ARG A 108 -1.31 11.50 -3.19
C ARG A 108 -0.99 11.69 -1.71
N ALA A 109 -0.54 12.89 -1.35
CA ALA A 109 -0.38 13.34 0.03
C ALA A 109 -1.48 14.36 0.36
N LEU A 110 -2.56 13.92 1.01
CA LEU A 110 -3.75 14.76 1.20
C LEU A 110 -3.64 15.65 2.45
N GLY A 111 -4.05 16.91 2.32
CA GLY A 111 -4.14 17.85 3.43
C GLY A 111 -2.79 18.13 4.08
N THR A 112 -2.70 18.02 5.40
CA THR A 112 -1.47 18.30 6.17
C THR A 112 -0.34 17.30 5.92
N LEU A 113 -0.60 16.22 5.17
CA LEU A 113 0.42 15.22 4.82
C LEU A 113 1.32 15.69 3.66
N GLU A 114 0.97 16.81 3.00
CA GLU A 114 1.84 17.48 2.02
C GLU A 114 3.18 17.90 2.66
N ASP A 115 3.16 18.43 3.89
CA ASP A 115 4.38 18.80 4.62
C ASP A 115 5.32 17.61 4.83
N PHE A 116 4.75 16.42 5.00
CA PHE A 116 5.52 15.18 5.11
C PHE A 116 6.13 14.80 3.76
N TYR A 117 5.35 14.88 2.69
CA TYR A 117 5.84 14.65 1.33
C TYR A 117 7.01 15.58 0.97
N LEU A 118 6.84 16.89 1.17
CA LEU A 118 7.87 17.90 0.91
C LEU A 118 9.16 17.63 1.70
N ARG A 119 9.02 17.25 2.98
CA ARG A 119 10.17 16.90 3.83
C ARG A 119 10.94 15.69 3.30
N VAL A 120 10.23 14.63 2.91
CA VAL A 120 10.86 13.41 2.40
C VAL A 120 11.51 13.65 1.03
N GLN A 121 10.91 14.51 0.20
CA GLN A 121 11.48 14.90 -1.09
C GLN A 121 12.85 15.60 -0.95
N CYS A 122 13.10 16.28 0.18
CA CYS A 122 14.37 16.95 0.46
C CYS A 122 15.49 16.00 0.93
N TYR A 123 15.25 14.68 1.04
CA TYR A 123 16.30 13.74 1.42
C TYR A 123 17.34 13.59 0.31
N ASN A 124 18.62 13.63 0.67
CA ASN A 124 19.72 13.38 -0.26
C ASN A 124 19.54 12.02 -0.94
N ASN A 125 19.95 11.85 -2.21
CA ASN A 125 19.84 10.60 -2.96
C ASN A 125 18.43 9.98 -3.00
N LEU A 126 17.37 10.78 -2.81
CA LEU A 126 15.99 10.38 -3.06
C LEU A 126 15.50 11.05 -4.36
N SER A 127 15.02 10.26 -5.30
CA SER A 127 14.43 10.77 -6.54
C SER A 127 12.99 10.31 -6.72
N LEU A 128 12.19 11.16 -7.35
CA LEU A 128 10.81 10.87 -7.71
C LEU A 128 10.73 10.86 -9.23
N VAL A 129 10.34 9.72 -9.81
CA VAL A 129 10.21 9.56 -11.27
C VAL A 129 8.74 9.42 -11.61
N ARG A 130 8.22 10.33 -12.43
CA ARG A 130 6.81 10.35 -12.80
C ARG A 130 6.57 9.41 -14.00
N GLY A 131 6.43 8.13 -13.71
CA GLY A 131 6.18 7.08 -14.70
C GLY A 131 5.61 5.83 -14.07
N LYS A 132 4.73 5.13 -14.81
CA LYS A 132 4.29 3.78 -14.43
C LYS A 132 5.37 2.80 -14.88
N VAL A 133 5.84 1.96 -13.95
CA VAL A 133 6.81 0.90 -14.26
C VAL A 133 6.17 -0.11 -15.20
N SER A 134 6.85 -0.38 -16.31
CA SER A 134 6.40 -1.32 -17.34
C SER A 134 6.93 -2.72 -17.09
N LYS A 135 8.17 -2.84 -16.61
CA LYS A 135 8.84 -4.13 -16.43
C LYS A 135 9.94 -4.06 -15.36
N ILE A 136 10.15 -5.18 -14.68
CA ILE A 136 11.32 -5.43 -13.84
C ILE A 136 12.06 -6.65 -14.38
N GLU A 137 13.39 -6.56 -14.45
CA GLU A 137 14.28 -7.66 -14.81
C GLU A 137 15.33 -7.87 -13.71
N GLU A 138 15.79 -9.12 -13.53
CA GLU A 138 16.87 -9.44 -12.59
C GLU A 138 18.18 -9.69 -13.35
N ASP A 139 19.27 -9.11 -12.86
CA ASP A 139 20.63 -9.40 -13.27
C ASP A 139 21.07 -10.73 -12.63
N LEU A 140 21.33 -11.75 -13.44
CA LEU A 140 21.55 -13.12 -12.96
C LEU A 140 22.85 -13.29 -12.14
N GLU A 141 23.85 -12.42 -12.35
CA GLU A 141 25.12 -12.49 -11.65
C GLU A 141 25.03 -11.82 -10.27
N THR A 142 24.42 -10.63 -10.24
CA THR A 142 24.39 -9.78 -9.04
C THR A 142 23.10 -9.93 -8.22
N ARG A 143 22.04 -10.49 -8.80
CA ARG A 143 20.66 -10.49 -8.26
C ARG A 143 20.10 -9.09 -8.03
N ASP A 144 20.67 -8.09 -8.68
CA ASP A 144 20.16 -6.73 -8.70
C ASP A 144 19.00 -6.64 -9.70
N LEU A 145 18.18 -5.61 -9.57
CA LEU A 145 16.95 -5.42 -10.33
C LEU A 145 17.08 -4.20 -11.24
N VAL A 146 16.65 -4.34 -12.49
CA VAL A 146 16.53 -3.25 -13.45
C VAL A 146 15.06 -2.90 -13.61
N VAL A 147 14.69 -1.69 -13.21
CA VAL A 147 13.32 -1.16 -13.28
C VAL A 147 13.20 -0.28 -14.51
N GLU A 148 12.31 -0.64 -15.44
CA GLU A 148 11.99 0.16 -16.63
C GLU A 148 10.66 0.90 -16.44
N ALA A 149 10.68 2.21 -16.68
CA ALA A 149 9.50 3.06 -16.70
C ALA A 149 9.60 4.09 -17.83
N GLU A 150 8.46 4.59 -18.29
CA GLU A 150 8.41 5.77 -19.16
C GLU A 150 8.21 7.01 -18.29
N ASP A 151 9.18 7.92 -18.28
CA ASP A 151 9.05 9.19 -17.57
C ASP A 151 8.20 10.15 -18.39
N THR A 152 7.00 10.41 -17.90
CA THR A 152 6.01 11.26 -18.56
C THR A 152 6.40 12.73 -18.61
N LEU A 153 7.39 13.17 -17.82
CA LEU A 153 7.86 14.56 -17.83
C LEU A 153 8.90 14.79 -18.93
N SER A 154 9.81 13.84 -19.14
CA SER A 154 10.85 13.92 -20.18
C SER A 154 10.43 13.27 -21.50
N GLY A 155 9.47 12.33 -21.47
CA GLY A 155 9.13 11.46 -22.59
C GLY A 155 10.15 10.35 -22.85
N GLU A 156 11.14 10.21 -21.96
CA GLU A 156 12.23 9.25 -22.11
C GLU A 156 11.97 7.96 -21.32
N LYS A 157 12.53 6.86 -21.82
CA LYS A 157 12.58 5.61 -21.07
C LYS A 157 13.66 5.72 -20.00
N VAL A 158 13.26 5.53 -18.75
CA VAL A 158 14.14 5.49 -17.59
C VAL A 158 14.40 4.04 -17.21
N ARG A 159 15.68 3.70 -17.04
CA ARG A 159 16.12 2.38 -16.55
C ARG A 159 16.97 2.58 -15.31
N GLU A 160 16.50 2.07 -14.19
CA GLU A 160 17.19 2.18 -12.90
C GLU A 160 17.63 0.82 -12.39
N LYS A 161 18.94 0.68 -12.12
CA LYS A 161 19.49 -0.50 -11.45
C LYS A 161 19.45 -0.29 -9.94
N VAL A 162 18.79 -1.18 -9.21
CA VAL A 162 18.62 -1.14 -7.76
C VAL A 162 18.81 -2.53 -7.14
N GLU A 163 19.11 -2.59 -5.85
CA GLU A 163 19.32 -3.86 -5.13
C GLU A 163 18.02 -4.46 -4.59
N MET A 164 16.97 -3.65 -4.43
CA MET A 164 15.64 -4.08 -3.95
C MET A 164 14.53 -3.27 -4.62
N VAL A 165 13.42 -3.94 -4.92
CA VAL A 165 12.19 -3.28 -5.35
C VAL A 165 11.07 -3.54 -4.34
N VAL A 166 10.37 -2.48 -3.94
CA VAL A 166 9.19 -2.54 -3.08
C VAL A 166 7.95 -2.19 -3.90
N LEU A 167 7.08 -3.18 -4.10
CA LEU A 167 5.79 -3.00 -4.75
C LEU A 167 4.78 -2.44 -3.77
N ALA A 168 4.28 -1.22 -4.02
CA ALA A 168 3.24 -0.61 -3.21
C ALA A 168 1.86 -1.19 -3.59
N THR A 169 1.60 -2.39 -3.09
CA THR A 169 0.37 -3.15 -3.36
C THR A 169 -0.87 -2.50 -2.75
N GLY A 170 -2.01 -2.71 -3.40
CA GLY A 170 -3.28 -2.13 -3.02
C GLY A 170 -3.97 -2.79 -1.81
N ILE A 171 -5.09 -2.19 -1.41
CA ILE A 171 -5.99 -2.69 -0.36
C ILE A 171 -7.15 -3.46 -1.00
N VAL A 172 -7.38 -4.68 -0.54
CA VAL A 172 -8.53 -5.51 -0.91
C VAL A 172 -9.33 -5.80 0.37
N PRO A 173 -10.65 -5.58 0.39
CA PRO A 173 -11.44 -5.89 1.58
C PRO A 173 -11.43 -7.41 1.82
N THR A 174 -11.48 -7.84 3.08
CA THR A 174 -11.56 -9.28 3.40
C THR A 174 -12.80 -9.95 2.79
N THR A 175 -13.84 -9.15 2.52
CA THR A 175 -15.09 -9.56 1.88
C THR A 175 -15.07 -9.58 0.34
N ALA A 176 -13.92 -9.37 -0.29
CA ALA A 176 -13.77 -9.54 -1.74
C ALA A 176 -14.02 -10.99 -2.16
N GLU A 177 -13.51 -11.96 -1.39
CA GLU A 177 -13.62 -13.39 -1.70
C GLU A 177 -14.73 -14.09 -0.91
N THR A 178 -14.86 -13.77 0.39
CA THR A 178 -15.82 -14.43 1.27
C THR A 178 -16.82 -13.43 1.82
N LYS A 179 -18.08 -13.54 1.41
CA LYS A 179 -19.16 -12.70 1.91
C LYS A 179 -19.57 -13.11 3.33
N ILE A 180 -20.00 -12.14 4.12
CA ILE A 180 -20.54 -12.39 5.46
C ILE A 180 -21.94 -13.00 5.26
N PRO A 181 -22.30 -14.09 5.95
CA PRO A 181 -23.61 -14.75 5.80
C PRO A 181 -24.71 -13.97 6.52
N ALA A 182 -24.93 -12.74 6.10
CA ALA A 182 -25.98 -11.84 6.55
C ALA A 182 -26.47 -11.02 5.34
N GLN A 183 -27.66 -10.44 5.44
CA GLN A 183 -28.15 -9.51 4.42
C GLN A 183 -27.28 -8.26 4.45
N ILE A 184 -26.26 -8.19 3.59
CA ILE A 184 -25.32 -7.06 3.50
C ILE A 184 -25.11 -6.80 2.01
N THR A 185 -25.17 -5.53 1.61
CA THR A 185 -24.83 -5.12 0.25
C THR A 185 -23.35 -4.76 0.16
N TYR A 186 -22.78 -5.09 -1.00
CA TYR A 186 -21.38 -4.84 -1.33
C TYR A 186 -21.29 -4.09 -2.65
N ASP A 187 -20.22 -3.34 -2.86
CA ASP A 187 -19.86 -2.86 -4.20
C ASP A 187 -19.24 -3.98 -5.05
N ASP A 188 -18.94 -3.67 -6.31
CA ASP A 188 -18.35 -4.60 -7.28
C ASP A 188 -16.98 -5.16 -6.84
N TYR A 189 -16.30 -4.48 -5.92
CA TYR A 189 -14.99 -4.85 -5.40
C TYR A 189 -15.05 -5.55 -4.04
N GLY A 190 -16.27 -5.74 -3.51
CA GLY A 190 -16.53 -6.42 -2.25
C GLY A 190 -16.36 -5.56 -1.00
N PHE A 191 -16.29 -4.24 -1.11
CA PHE A 191 -16.43 -3.35 0.05
C PHE A 191 -17.88 -3.29 0.49
N ILE A 192 -18.11 -3.12 1.79
CA ILE A 192 -19.45 -3.09 2.38
C ILE A 192 -20.06 -1.70 2.18
N VAL A 193 -21.20 -1.65 1.49
CA VAL A 193 -22.00 -0.42 1.25
C VAL A 193 -23.37 -0.46 1.92
N SER A 194 -23.65 -1.50 2.70
CA SER A 194 -24.94 -1.69 3.39
C SER A 194 -25.31 -0.53 4.31
N GLU A 195 -26.56 -0.08 4.18
CA GLU A 195 -27.18 0.96 5.02
C GLU A 195 -28.27 0.40 5.94
N LEU A 196 -28.27 -0.92 6.18
CA LEU A 196 -29.29 -1.56 7.00
C LEU A 196 -29.28 -1.02 8.45
N PRO A 197 -30.43 -0.58 8.98
CA PRO A 197 -30.53 -0.16 10.38
C PRO A 197 -29.99 -1.24 11.32
N GLY A 198 -29.10 -0.85 12.22
CA GLY A 198 -28.49 -1.78 13.19
C GLY A 198 -27.29 -2.58 12.68
N ILE A 199 -26.88 -2.49 11.40
CA ILE A 199 -25.63 -3.06 10.88
C ILE A 199 -24.77 -1.95 10.26
N TYR A 200 -23.56 -1.74 10.77
CA TYR A 200 -22.69 -0.65 10.35
C TYR A 200 -21.30 -1.14 9.99
N ALA A 201 -20.77 -0.76 8.83
CA ALA A 201 -19.37 -1.05 8.51
C ALA A 201 -18.43 0.09 8.96
N ALA A 202 -17.14 -0.22 9.16
CA ALA A 202 -16.13 0.76 9.55
C ALA A 202 -14.76 0.47 8.90
N GLY A 203 -13.98 1.55 8.68
CA GLY A 203 -12.62 1.48 8.17
C GLY A 203 -12.49 0.81 6.80
N CYS A 204 -11.42 0.02 6.62
CA CYS A 204 -11.10 -0.60 5.34
C CYS A 204 -12.14 -1.59 4.81
N SER A 205 -13.10 -2.03 5.63
CA SER A 205 -14.23 -2.84 5.16
C SER A 205 -15.16 -2.06 4.22
N LYS A 206 -15.17 -0.72 4.28
CA LYS A 206 -16.02 0.15 3.44
C LYS A 206 -15.32 0.73 2.22
N ARG A 207 -14.02 1.00 2.35
CA ARG A 207 -13.20 1.65 1.33
C ARG A 207 -11.73 1.67 1.78
N PRO A 208 -10.76 1.77 0.88
CA PRO A 208 -9.36 1.97 1.26
C PRO A 208 -9.18 3.29 2.02
N VAL A 209 -8.71 3.23 3.27
CA VAL A 209 -8.48 4.41 4.12
C VAL A 209 -7.26 4.21 5.01
N ASP A 210 -6.68 5.31 5.47
CA ASP A 210 -5.63 5.30 6.48
C ASP A 210 -6.18 4.99 7.89
N VAL A 211 -5.26 4.90 8.86
CA VAL A 211 -5.59 4.59 10.25
C VAL A 211 -6.45 5.69 10.88
N ALA A 212 -6.11 6.97 10.69
CA ALA A 212 -6.84 8.09 11.30
C ALA A 212 -8.29 8.16 10.81
N THR A 213 -8.50 7.96 9.51
CA THR A 213 -9.81 7.89 8.88
C THR A 213 -10.56 6.63 9.30
N SER A 214 -9.88 5.49 9.46
CA SER A 214 -10.49 4.29 10.03
C SER A 214 -11.00 4.49 11.45
N VAL A 215 -10.23 5.19 12.30
CA VAL A 215 -10.64 5.54 13.67
C VAL A 215 -11.86 6.46 13.65
N ARG A 216 -11.87 7.50 12.80
CA ARG A 216 -13.03 8.39 12.64
C ARG A 216 -14.27 7.63 12.16
N ASP A 217 -14.12 6.76 11.17
CA ASP A 217 -15.20 5.91 10.66
C ASP A 217 -15.75 4.98 11.77
N ALA A 218 -14.86 4.40 12.60
CA ALA A 218 -15.25 3.55 13.72
C ALA A 218 -16.03 4.33 14.80
N THR A 219 -15.60 5.55 15.15
CA THR A 219 -16.33 6.43 16.07
C THR A 219 -17.74 6.74 15.52
N GLY A 220 -17.85 7.06 14.23
CA GLY A 220 -19.14 7.29 13.59
C GLY A 220 -20.05 6.05 13.61
N ALA A 221 -19.50 4.87 13.34
CA ALA A 221 -20.24 3.61 13.41
C ALA A 221 -20.73 3.30 14.84
N ALA A 222 -19.89 3.54 15.86
CA ALA A 222 -20.26 3.37 17.26
C ALA A 222 -21.44 4.27 17.67
N LEU A 223 -21.41 5.56 17.28
CA LEU A 223 -22.50 6.50 17.57
C LEU A 223 -23.82 6.08 16.89
N LYS A 224 -23.77 5.64 15.63
CA LYS A 224 -24.95 5.10 14.93
C LYS A 224 -25.48 3.85 15.62
N ALA A 225 -24.61 2.95 16.08
CA ALA A 225 -25.00 1.75 16.80
C ALA A 225 -25.73 2.06 18.11
N VAL A 226 -25.20 3.01 18.91
CA VAL A 226 -25.86 3.50 20.14
C VAL A 226 -27.23 4.09 19.82
N GLN A 227 -27.33 4.95 18.80
CA GLN A 227 -28.60 5.55 18.39
C GLN A 227 -29.63 4.50 18.00
N SER A 228 -29.22 3.44 17.30
CA SER A 228 -30.11 2.33 16.93
C SER A 228 -30.61 1.56 18.14
N ILE A 229 -29.76 1.30 19.15
CA ILE A 229 -30.16 0.58 20.36
C ILE A 229 -31.19 1.39 21.15
N VAL A 230 -30.88 2.67 21.43
CA VAL A 230 -31.75 3.55 22.24
C VAL A 230 -33.11 3.78 21.57
N ARG A 231 -33.15 3.95 20.25
CA ARG A 231 -34.42 4.12 19.50
C ARG A 231 -35.28 2.86 19.52
N THR A 232 -34.68 1.68 19.59
CA THR A 232 -35.43 0.42 19.71
C THR A 232 -36.04 0.28 21.12
N GLU A 233 -35.33 0.68 22.17
CA GLU A 233 -35.85 0.67 23.55
C GLU A 233 -37.00 1.67 23.78
N ALA A 234 -37.00 2.82 23.11
CA ALA A 234 -38.06 3.83 23.25
C ALA A 234 -39.37 3.49 22.50
N ASN A 235 -39.33 2.52 21.58
CA ASN A 235 -40.46 2.15 20.71
C ASN A 235 -41.00 0.73 20.98
N GLY A 236 -40.45 0.00 21.96
CA GLY A 236 -40.91 -1.32 22.39
C GLY A 236 -41.51 -1.25 23.79
#